data_AF-A0A895AT32-F1
#
_entry.id   AF-A0A895AT32-F1
#
_cell.length_a   1.000
_cell.length_b   1.000
_cell.length_c   1.000
_cell.angle_alpha   90.00
_cell.angle_beta   90.00
_cell.angle_gamma   90.00
#
_symmetry.space_group_name_H-M   'P 1'
#
loop_
_entity.id
_entity.type
_entity.pdbx_description
1 polymer ?
#
loop_
_entity_poly.entity_id
_entity_poly.type
_entity_poly.pdbx_seq_one_letter_code
_entity_poly.pdbx_strand_id
1 'polypeptide(L)'
;MDAKRAATHSSKYFLATTILGIVALALIGYGGVLAQPAFEHGLPSGPHLADAVPGLALAAAGVVIYRFGASWALYTTLTAAHEDALDDTLDTARVKSDIVSVLDDRLSDMQTDLQSANRELRELKRDDD
;
A
#
# COMPACT_ATOMS: atom_id res chain seq x y z
N MET A 1 11.17 -0.34 9.58
CA MET A 1 10.27 -1.25 8.84
C MET A 1 10.59 -2.68 9.24
N ASP A 2 9.61 -3.41 9.75
CA ASP A 2 9.80 -4.79 10.18
C ASP A 2 9.89 -5.72 8.95
N ALA A 3 11.06 -6.34 8.74
CA ALA A 3 11.37 -7.10 7.53
C ALA A 3 10.36 -8.23 7.26
N LYS A 4 9.76 -8.77 8.33
CA LYS A 4 8.75 -9.83 8.28
C LYS A 4 7.41 -9.36 7.71
N ARG A 5 6.99 -8.12 8.02
CA ARG A 5 5.78 -7.51 7.45
C ARG A 5 5.98 -7.14 5.98
N ALA A 6 7.14 -6.57 5.64
CA ALA A 6 7.50 -6.27 4.26
C ALA A 6 7.51 -7.53 3.37
N ALA A 7 8.08 -8.63 3.88
CA ALA A 7 8.08 -9.92 3.18
C ALA A 7 6.67 -10.49 2.97
N THR A 8 5.73 -10.23 3.89
CA THR A 8 4.35 -10.72 3.79
C THR A 8 3.59 -10.02 2.66
N HIS A 9 3.68 -8.69 2.59
CA HIS A 9 3.03 -7.91 1.54
C HIS A 9 3.65 -8.16 0.16
N SER A 10 4.98 -8.28 0.08
CA SER A 10 5.66 -8.63 -1.18
C SER A 10 5.34 -10.04 -1.66
N SER A 11 5.20 -11.01 -0.75
CA SER A 11 4.81 -12.39 -1.09
C SER A 11 3.38 -12.45 -1.63
N LYS A 12 2.45 -11.69 -1.04
CA LYS A 12 1.07 -11.59 -1.55
C LYS A 12 1.03 -11.00 -2.95
N TYR A 13 1.78 -9.93 -3.19
CA TYR A 13 1.92 -9.33 -4.52
C TYR A 13 2.50 -10.32 -5.54
N PHE A 14 3.59 -11.00 -5.17
CA PHE A 14 4.26 -11.97 -6.02
C PHE A 14 3.35 -13.15 -6.39
N LEU A 15 2.63 -13.71 -5.41
CA LEU A 15 1.66 -14.79 -5.67
C LEU A 15 0.54 -14.34 -6.60
N ALA A 16 -0.07 -13.18 -6.34
CA ALA A 16 -1.16 -12.66 -7.16
C ALA A 16 -0.72 -12.43 -8.62
N THR A 17 0.43 -11.76 -8.80
CA THR A 17 1.00 -11.50 -10.13
C THR A 17 1.42 -12.76 -10.86
N THR A 18 1.96 -13.75 -10.15
CA THR A 18 2.33 -15.06 -10.72
C THR A 18 1.10 -15.81 -11.21
N ILE A 19 0.03 -15.89 -10.42
CA ILE A 19 -1.21 -16.55 -10.81
C ILE A 19 -1.80 -15.89 -12.05
N LEU A 20 -1.87 -14.55 -12.06
CA LEU A 20 -2.34 -13.79 -13.23
C LEU A 20 -1.45 -14.01 -14.46
N GLY A 21 -0.13 -14.09 -14.26
CA GLY A 21 0.83 -14.41 -15.32
C GLY A 21 0.59 -15.78 -15.92
N ILE A 22 0.34 -16.81 -15.10
CA ILE A 22 0.01 -18.16 -15.55
C ILE A 22 -1.30 -18.16 -16.35
N VAL A 23 -2.34 -17.50 -15.84
CA VAL A 23 -3.64 -17.41 -16.54
C VAL A 23 -3.49 -16.70 -17.88
N ALA A 24 -2.73 -15.60 -17.92
CA ALA A 24 -2.49 -14.87 -19.16
C ALA A 24 -1.69 -15.68 -20.17
N LEU A 25 -0.65 -16.40 -19.73
CA LEU A 25 0.11 -17.30 -20.59
C LEU A 25 -0.76 -18.44 -21.12
N ALA A 26 -1.67 -18.99 -20.31
CA ALA A 26 -2.61 -20.01 -20.75
C ALA A 26 -3.57 -19.47 -21.82
N LEU A 27 -4.10 -18.26 -21.65
CA LEU A 27 -4.98 -17.61 -22.63
C LEU A 27 -4.25 -17.27 -23.93
N ILE A 28 -3.02 -16.76 -23.85
CA ILE A 28 -2.19 -16.47 -25.01
C ILE A 28 -1.81 -17.76 -25.74
N GLY A 29 -1.40 -18.79 -25.01
CA GLY A 29 -1.05 -20.09 -25.58
C GLY A 29 -2.23 -20.75 -26.27
N TYR A 30 -3.40 -20.76 -25.63
CA TYR A 30 -4.63 -21.31 -26.21
C TYR A 30 -5.12 -20.47 -27.40
N GLY A 31 -4.99 -19.14 -27.34
CA GLY A 31 -5.25 -18.25 -28.47
C GLY A 31 -4.34 -18.55 -29.67
N GLY A 32 -3.08 -18.88 -29.42
CA GLY A 32 -2.14 -19.35 -30.45
C GLY A 32 -2.59 -20.65 -31.10
N VAL A 33 -3.03 -21.63 -30.32
CA VAL A 33 -3.56 -22.92 -30.84
C VAL A 33 -4.80 -22.68 -31.70
N LEU A 34 -5.71 -21.80 -31.28
CA LEU A 34 -6.90 -21.43 -32.04
C LEU A 34 -6.56 -20.73 -33.36
N ALA A 35 -5.52 -19.90 -33.38
CA ALA A 35 -5.12 -19.18 -34.58
C ALA A 35 -4.21 -20.00 -35.51
N GLN A 36 -3.62 -21.11 -35.04
CA GLN A 36 -2.68 -21.96 -35.79
C GLN A 36 -3.13 -22.30 -37.22
N PRO A 37 -4.36 -22.78 -37.48
CA PRO A 37 -4.79 -23.13 -38.84
C PRO A 37 -4.75 -21.94 -39.81
N ALA A 38 -4.95 -20.72 -39.33
CA ALA A 38 -4.85 -19.51 -40.15
C ALA A 38 -3.41 -19.18 -40.57
N PHE A 39 -2.40 -19.76 -39.89
CA PHE A 39 -0.98 -19.53 -40.16
C PHE A 39 -0.30 -20.69 -40.93
N GLU A 40 -0.99 -21.80 -41.20
CA GLU A 40 -0.40 -22.99 -41.84
C GLU A 40 0.23 -22.70 -43.21
N HIS A 41 -0.29 -21.69 -43.93
CA HIS A 41 0.14 -21.34 -45.28
C HIS A 41 0.93 -20.01 -45.35
N GLY A 42 1.34 -19.48 -44.19
CA GLY A 42 2.03 -18.19 -44.06
C GLY A 42 1.21 -17.14 -43.31
N LEU A 43 1.54 -15.86 -43.50
CA LEU A 43 0.83 -14.77 -42.85
C LEU A 43 -0.61 -14.69 -43.40
N PRO A 44 -1.66 -14.82 -42.54
CA PRO A 44 -3.03 -14.69 -42.98
C PRO A 44 -3.24 -13.30 -43.56
N SER A 45 -3.78 -13.26 -44.77
CA SER A 45 -4.07 -12.03 -45.50
C SER A 45 -5.43 -12.13 -46.18
N GLY A 46 -6.10 -10.98 -46.35
CA GLY A 46 -7.45 -10.93 -46.90
C GLY A 46 -8.46 -11.74 -46.06
N PRO A 47 -9.30 -12.60 -46.66
CA PRO A 47 -10.36 -13.31 -45.95
C PRO A 47 -9.85 -14.30 -44.88
N HIS A 48 -8.63 -14.83 -45.02
CA HIS A 48 -8.02 -15.74 -44.04
C HIS A 48 -7.60 -15.04 -42.73
N LEU A 49 -7.60 -13.71 -42.70
CA LEU A 49 -7.38 -12.96 -41.46
C LEU A 49 -8.53 -13.20 -40.46
N ALA A 50 -9.76 -13.37 -40.95
CA ALA A 50 -10.94 -13.63 -40.13
C ALA A 50 -10.80 -14.91 -39.31
N ASP A 51 -10.11 -15.92 -39.85
CA ASP A 51 -9.88 -17.20 -39.19
C ASP A 51 -8.90 -17.08 -38.00
N ALA A 52 -8.00 -16.09 -38.02
CA ALA A 52 -7.07 -15.82 -36.92
C ALA A 52 -7.67 -14.94 -35.81
N VAL A 53 -8.73 -14.17 -36.10
CA VAL A 53 -9.36 -13.22 -35.17
C VAL A 53 -9.69 -13.83 -33.80
N PRO A 54 -10.38 -14.98 -33.68
CA PRO A 54 -10.75 -15.51 -32.37
C PRO A 54 -9.52 -15.85 -31.50
N GLY A 55 -8.47 -16.41 -32.09
CA GLY A 55 -7.24 -16.72 -31.37
C GLY A 55 -6.46 -15.46 -30.97
N LEU A 56 -6.37 -14.47 -31.87
CA LEU A 56 -5.75 -13.17 -31.58
C LEU A 56 -6.51 -12.39 -30.50
N ALA A 57 -7.85 -12.40 -30.55
CA ALA A 57 -8.70 -11.77 -29.55
C ALA A 57 -8.48 -12.38 -28.18
N LEU A 58 -8.36 -13.71 -28.10
CA LEU A 58 -8.10 -14.40 -26.85
C LEU A 58 -6.70 -14.09 -26.31
N ALA A 59 -5.68 -14.07 -27.17
CA ALA A 59 -4.33 -13.66 -26.78
C ALA A 59 -4.30 -12.22 -26.26
N ALA A 60 -4.99 -11.30 -26.96
CA ALA A 60 -5.15 -9.92 -26.50
C ALA A 60 -5.86 -9.84 -25.14
N ALA A 61 -6.92 -10.62 -24.93
CA ALA A 61 -7.60 -10.70 -23.65
C ALA A 61 -6.67 -11.18 -22.53
N GLY A 62 -5.81 -12.18 -22.79
CA GLY A 62 -4.77 -12.63 -21.85
C GLY A 62 -3.82 -11.50 -21.44
N VAL A 63 -3.35 -10.69 -22.40
CA VAL A 63 -2.50 -9.53 -22.14
C VAL A 63 -3.23 -8.48 -21.29
N VAL A 64 -4.49 -8.18 -21.61
CA VAL A 64 -5.31 -7.21 -20.87
C VAL A 64 -5.53 -7.66 -19.43
N ILE A 65 -5.91 -8.93 -19.22
CA ILE A 65 -6.10 -9.52 -17.89
C ILE A 65 -4.81 -9.44 -17.07
N TYR A 66 -3.67 -9.75 -17.67
CA TYR A 66 -2.39 -9.64 -16.99
C TYR A 66 -2.07 -8.20 -16.58
N ARG A 67 -2.19 -7.25 -17.52
CA ARG A 67 -1.83 -5.85 -17.27
C ARG A 67 -2.73 -5.22 -16.21
N PHE A 68 -4.03 -5.44 -16.33
CA PHE A 68 -5.00 -4.92 -15.37
C PHE A 68 -4.84 -5.59 -14.01
N GLY A 69 -4.73 -6.92 -13.98
CA GLY A 69 -4.57 -7.67 -12.74
C GLY A 69 -3.27 -7.33 -12.02
N ALA A 70 -2.16 -7.16 -12.73
CA ALA A 70 -0.88 -6.77 -12.13
C ALA A 70 -0.95 -5.36 -11.52
N SER A 71 -1.58 -4.41 -12.23
CA SER A 71 -1.78 -3.06 -11.70
C SER A 71 -2.70 -3.05 -10.46
N TRP A 72 -3.75 -3.87 -10.46
CA TRP A 72 -4.66 -4.00 -9.33
C TRP A 72 -3.99 -4.68 -8.12
N ALA A 73 -3.21 -5.74 -8.36
CA ALA A 73 -2.41 -6.39 -7.32
C ALA A 73 -1.39 -5.44 -6.69
N LEU A 74 -0.77 -4.57 -7.51
CA LEU A 74 0.15 -3.56 -7.02
C LEU A 74 -0.60 -2.54 -6.16
N TYR A 75 -1.71 -1.99 -6.65
CA TYR A 75 -2.51 -1.01 -5.92
C TYR A 75 -2.96 -1.53 -4.56
N THR A 76 -3.54 -2.73 -4.52
CA THR A 76 -4.07 -3.32 -3.28
C THR A 76 -3.00 -3.61 -2.25
N THR A 77 -1.85 -4.16 -2.67
CA THR A 77 -0.75 -4.49 -1.75
C THR A 77 -0.01 -3.25 -1.25
N LEU A 78 0.13 -2.23 -2.10
CA LEU A 78 0.81 -0.99 -1.75
C LEU A 78 -0.06 -0.11 -0.85
N THR A 79 -1.36 -0.01 -1.12
CA THR A 79 -2.32 0.65 -0.23
C THR A 79 -2.37 -0.04 1.12
N ALA A 80 -2.47 -1.37 1.16
CA ALA A 80 -2.49 -2.11 2.42
C ALA A 80 -1.20 -1.89 3.23
N ALA A 81 -0.03 -1.85 2.57
CA ALA A 81 1.23 -1.55 3.25
C ALA A 81 1.32 -0.11 3.78
N HIS A 82 0.68 0.85 3.10
CA HIS A 82 0.61 2.24 3.57
C HIS A 82 -0.36 2.43 4.72
N GLU A 83 -1.54 1.82 4.69
CA GLU A 83 -2.47 1.81 5.82
C GLU A 83 -1.80 1.23 7.07
N ASP A 84 -1.12 0.11 6.91
CA ASP A 84 -0.31 -0.56 7.92
C ASP A 84 0.80 0.31 8.53
N ALA A 85 1.38 1.22 7.73
CA ALA A 85 2.42 2.14 8.19
C ALA A 85 1.82 3.40 8.81
N LEU A 86 0.66 3.83 8.33
CA LEU A 86 -0.09 4.96 8.89
C LEU A 86 -0.68 4.61 10.25
N ASP A 87 -1.18 3.40 10.44
CA ASP A 87 -1.70 2.92 11.73
C ASP A 87 -0.61 2.96 12.82
N ASP A 88 0.63 2.58 12.47
CA ASP A 88 1.78 2.58 13.38
C ASP A 88 2.23 4.00 13.78
N THR A 89 1.95 5.00 12.92
CA THR A 89 2.33 6.41 13.15
C THR A 89 1.19 7.26 13.72
N LEU A 90 -0.05 6.87 13.45
CA LEU A 90 -1.27 7.51 13.95
C LEU A 90 -1.87 6.74 15.12
N ASP A 91 -1.08 5.90 15.80
CA ASP A 91 -1.51 5.23 17.01
C ASP A 91 -1.91 6.29 18.06
N THR A 92 -3.22 6.49 18.15
CA THR A 92 -3.84 7.52 18.98
C THR A 92 -3.52 7.27 20.44
N ALA A 93 -3.24 6.02 20.84
CA ALA A 93 -2.82 5.70 22.20
C ALA A 93 -1.43 6.27 22.50
N ARG A 94 -0.49 6.21 21.55
CA ARG A 94 0.86 6.74 21.72
C ARG A 94 0.90 8.27 21.72
N VAL A 95 0.20 8.89 20.78
CA VAL A 95 0.09 10.37 20.73
C VAL A 95 -0.61 10.91 21.98
N LYS A 96 -1.67 10.24 22.45
CA LYS A 96 -2.34 10.63 23.71
C LYS A 96 -1.42 10.47 24.92
N SER A 97 -0.64 9.40 24.99
CA SER A 97 0.34 9.19 26.06
C SER A 97 1.38 10.30 26.08
N ASP A 98 1.98 10.62 24.93
CA ASP A 98 3.01 11.66 24.81
C ASP A 98 2.46 13.06 25.13
N ILE A 99 1.22 13.36 24.70
CA ILE A 99 0.56 14.62 25.06
C ILE A 99 0.29 14.69 26.57
N VAL A 100 -0.21 13.61 27.16
CA VAL A 100 -0.50 13.57 28.60
C VAL A 100 0.78 13.70 29.42
N SER A 101 1.87 13.04 29.03
CA SER A 101 3.15 13.19 29.75
C SER A 101 3.70 14.61 29.67
N VAL A 102 3.63 15.26 28.50
CA VAL A 102 4.05 16.67 28.35
C VAL A 102 3.14 17.62 29.13
N LEU A 103 1.83 17.33 29.22
CA LEU A 103 0.90 18.12 30.04
C LEU A 103 1.22 17.99 31.53
N ASP A 104 1.56 16.79 31.99
CA ASP A 104 1.88 16.52 33.39
C ASP A 104 3.18 17.20 33.81
N ASP A 105 4.23 17.12 32.97
CA ASP A 105 5.49 17.84 33.19
C ASP A 105 5.24 19.35 33.31
N ARG A 106 4.46 19.94 32.39
CA ARG A 106 4.12 21.37 32.44
C ARG A 106 3.28 21.76 33.65
N LEU A 107 2.39 20.88 34.11
CA LEU A 107 1.59 21.10 35.32
C LEU A 107 2.48 21.08 36.57
N SER A 108 3.44 20.17 36.63
CA SER A 108 4.45 20.10 37.69
C SER A 108 5.32 21.36 37.74
N ASP A 109 5.77 21.84 36.57
CA ASP A 109 6.55 23.08 36.46
C ASP A 109 5.74 24.30 36.92
N MET A 110 4.48 24.44 36.47
CA MET A 110 3.61 25.54 36.91
C MET A 110 3.34 25.52 38.43
N GLN A 111 3.23 24.34 39.05
CA GLN A 111 3.08 24.25 40.50
C GLN A 111 4.33 24.76 41.22
N THR A 112 5.51 24.47 40.69
CA THR A 112 6.78 24.94 41.23
C THR A 112 6.92 26.46 41.09
N ASP A 113 6.57 27.01 39.93
CA ASP A 113 6.60 28.45 39.68
C ASP A 113 5.61 29.21 40.58
N LEU A 114 4.40 28.69 40.77
CA LEU A 114 3.41 29.28 41.68
C LEU A 114 3.88 29.25 43.15
N GLN A 115 4.57 28.19 43.57
CA GLN A 115 5.14 28.12 44.91
C GLN A 115 6.27 29.13 45.10
N SER A 116 7.15 29.30 44.11
CA SER A 116 8.20 30.33 44.12
C SER A 116 7.62 31.74 44.14
N ALA A 117 6.65 32.05 43.26
CA ALA A 117 6.02 33.37 43.22
C ALA A 117 5.29 33.71 44.52
N ASN A 118 4.61 32.73 45.13
CA ASN A 118 3.93 32.92 46.42
C ASN A 118 4.95 33.12 47.56
N ARG A 119 6.13 32.50 47.48
CA ARG A 119 7.23 32.73 48.44
C ARG A 119 7.80 34.13 48.30
N GLU A 120 8.08 34.57 47.07
CA GLU A 120 8.63 35.88 46.76
C GLU A 120 7.66 37.02 47.15
N LEU A 121 6.36 36.87 46.86
CA LEU A 121 5.33 37.80 47.33
C LEU A 121 5.25 37.89 48.87
N ARG A 122 5.47 36.77 49.56
CA ARG A 122 5.50 36.74 51.03
C ARG A 122 6.74 37.43 51.61
N GLU A 123 7.88 37.33 50.94
CA GLU A 123 9.11 38.04 51.31
C GLU A 123 8.97 39.54 51.05
N LEU A 124 8.50 39.95 49.88
CA LEU A 124 8.21 41.35 49.57
C LEU A 124 7.26 42.00 50.57
N LYS A 125 6.19 41.29 50.95
CA LYS A 125 5.22 41.80 51.94
C LYS A 125 5.80 41.88 53.36
N ARG A 126 6.90 41.19 53.63
CA ARG A 126 7.60 41.21 54.93
C ARG A 126 8.63 42.32 55.03
N ASP A 127 9.17 42.77 53.89
CA ASP A 127 10.13 43.87 53.80
C ASP A 127 9.43 45.26 53.76
N ASP A 128 8.14 45.31 53.41
CA ASP A 128 7.31 46.54 53.40
C ASP A 128 6.70 46.92 54.78
N ASP A 129 6.78 46.04 55.79
CA ASP A 129 6.35 46.27 57.20
C ASP A 129 7.55 46.65 58.10
#